data_AF-A0A2N1JF78-F1
#
_entry.id   AF-A0A2N1JF78-F1
#
_cell.length_a   1.000
_cell.length_b   1.000
_cell.length_c   1.000
_cell.angle_alpha   90.00
_cell.angle_beta   90.00
_cell.angle_gamma   90.00
#
_symmetry.space_group_name_H-M   'P 1'
#
loop_
_entity.id
_entity.type
_entity.pdbx_description
1 polymer ?
#
loop_
_entity_poly.entity_id
_entity_poly.type
_entity_poly.pdbx_seq_one_letter_code
_entity_poly.pdbx_strand_id
1 'polypeptide(L)'
;MDAPALKRKDERGDTWPHLSPDAKRHISLLKDDNPAPDSAAQRYCICETEFEDERVMIACDTCDEWYHAACLHLGDDAVTLIDQFICPKCEQGSLQRTTYRVRCAREGCANPARLPVSRYCSDLCGINTVKARAEKIHTTRKPTGRAHLLNDAVRRADPRQGITVWAYTVQQDVPGTSCTAWYERVCSTMGPAPTPAPGTSMRQYAKEHATSLSTATECAHIEHELSVLLQQTTAVTAAIDLLAARTKLVQLAEDRLSVLPPVGAHAPQDGKNPRCGFDARICWDDEPFSAWSASEHARAMLQERVPLDGTLVLPVDEPPSEALPTTGPAVVCGEAKRRCKRHTDWSITRGADLEMARDMQTHYLSALAEREQELRIALQSFTAHRIAT
;
A
#
# COMPACT_ATOMS: atom_id res chain seq x y z
N MET A 1 -54.81 28.05 11.68
CA MET A 1 -54.77 26.77 12.41
C MET A 1 -54.69 25.67 11.38
N ASP A 2 -53.97 24.60 11.70
CA ASP A 2 -53.61 23.42 10.88
C ASP A 2 -52.35 23.49 10.00
N ALA A 3 -51.28 22.86 10.50
CA ALA A 3 -50.38 21.96 9.77
C ALA A 3 -49.53 21.13 10.78
N PRO A 4 -49.13 19.88 10.45
CA PRO A 4 -48.79 18.84 11.42
C PRO A 4 -47.29 18.74 11.79
N ALA A 5 -47.04 18.11 12.93
CA ALA A 5 -45.73 17.84 13.50
C ALA A 5 -44.94 16.77 12.71
N LEU A 6 -43.73 17.12 12.27
CA LEU A 6 -42.68 16.17 11.87
C LEU A 6 -41.52 16.29 12.87
N LYS A 7 -41.37 15.26 13.71
CA LYS A 7 -40.21 15.04 14.57
C LYS A 7 -39.00 14.71 13.67
N ARG A 8 -37.97 15.55 13.69
CA ARG A 8 -36.64 15.19 13.17
C ARG A 8 -35.97 14.25 14.16
N LYS A 9 -35.62 13.05 13.70
CA LYS A 9 -34.61 12.19 14.32
C LYS A 9 -33.26 12.71 13.83
N ASP A 10 -32.36 13.01 14.77
CA ASP A 10 -30.97 13.31 14.47
C ASP A 10 -30.23 12.02 14.17
N GLU A 11 -30.01 11.76 12.88
CA GLU A 11 -28.99 10.85 12.38
C GLU A 11 -27.72 11.68 12.12
N ARG A 12 -26.71 11.52 12.97
CA ARG A 12 -25.31 11.84 12.64
C ARG A 12 -24.45 10.70 13.15
N GLY A 13 -24.44 9.62 12.35
CA GLY A 13 -23.39 8.62 12.39
C GLY A 13 -22.09 9.22 11.84
N ASP A 14 -21.00 8.88 12.52
CA ASP A 14 -19.63 9.21 12.18
C ASP A 14 -19.31 8.86 10.72
N THR A 15 -18.98 9.87 9.93
CA THR A 15 -18.34 9.69 8.62
C THR A 15 -17.00 10.42 8.66
N TRP A 16 -15.94 9.63 8.90
CA TRP A 16 -14.55 10.07 8.86
C TRP A 16 -14.17 10.38 7.40
N PRO A 17 -13.48 11.50 7.07
CA PRO A 17 -13.00 11.73 5.72
C PRO A 17 -11.82 10.79 5.41
N HIS A 18 -11.97 10.00 4.35
CA HIS A 18 -10.95 9.08 3.85
C HIS A 18 -9.64 9.79 3.46
N LEU A 19 -8.55 9.43 4.15
CA LEU A 19 -7.17 9.74 3.75
C LEU A 19 -6.78 8.97 2.48
N SER A 20 -5.96 9.59 1.63
CA SER A 20 -5.43 9.01 0.38
C SER A 20 -4.60 7.73 0.64
N PRO A 21 -4.66 6.70 -0.23
CA PRO A 21 -3.83 5.50 -0.14
C PRO A 21 -2.32 5.79 -0.07
N ASP A 22 -1.86 6.88 -0.69
CA ASP A 22 -0.44 7.28 -0.68
C ASP A 22 0.03 7.75 0.71
N ALA A 23 -0.86 8.36 1.50
CA ALA A 23 -0.57 8.73 2.88
C ALA A 23 -0.51 7.49 3.79
N LYS A 24 -1.31 6.45 3.49
CA LYS A 24 -1.26 5.17 4.20
C LYS A 24 0.01 4.39 3.89
N ARG A 25 0.47 4.40 2.63
CA ARG A 25 1.72 3.74 2.20
C ARG A 25 2.97 4.34 2.86
N HIS A 26 3.02 5.66 3.01
CA HIS A 26 4.16 6.32 3.66
C HIS A 26 4.22 6.06 5.17
N ILE A 27 3.08 5.73 5.80
CA ILE A 27 3.00 5.31 7.22
C ILE A 27 3.36 3.82 7.38
N SER A 28 3.00 2.97 6.42
CA SER A 28 3.33 1.53 6.47
C SER A 28 4.81 1.23 6.26
N LEU A 29 5.54 2.01 5.46
CA LEU A 29 6.97 1.80 5.22
C LEU A 29 7.86 2.11 6.44
N LEU A 30 7.29 2.64 7.53
CA LEU A 30 7.97 2.83 8.81
C LEU A 30 7.74 1.66 9.80
N LYS A 31 7.05 0.58 9.39
CA LYS A 31 6.65 -0.53 10.28
C LYS A 31 7.50 -1.81 10.17
N ASP A 32 8.43 -1.92 9.23
CA ASP A 32 9.02 -3.22 8.86
C ASP A 32 10.38 -3.57 9.50
N ASP A 33 10.93 -2.76 10.42
CA ASP A 33 12.19 -3.07 11.12
C ASP A 33 12.04 -3.11 12.66
N ASN A 34 11.09 -3.88 13.21
CA ASN A 34 11.01 -4.09 14.66
C ASN A 34 11.28 -5.54 15.08
N PRO A 35 12.47 -5.88 15.61
CA PRO A 35 12.69 -7.16 16.27
C PRO A 35 11.85 -7.24 17.57
N ALA A 36 11.33 -8.43 17.87
CA ALA A 36 10.45 -8.70 19.02
C ALA A 36 11.02 -8.19 20.36
N PRO A 37 10.18 -7.68 21.29
CA PRO A 37 10.65 -7.04 22.50
C PRO A 37 11.15 -8.06 23.53
N ASP A 38 12.45 -8.06 23.75
CA ASP A 38 13.08 -8.71 24.90
C ASP A 38 12.92 -7.82 26.14
N SER A 39 12.09 -8.28 27.08
CA SER A 39 12.16 -8.06 28.54
C SER A 39 12.90 -6.83 29.11
N ALA A 40 12.48 -5.61 28.78
CA ALA A 40 12.53 -4.43 29.66
C ALA A 40 11.61 -3.36 29.06
N ALA A 41 10.83 -2.64 29.88
CA ALA A 41 10.00 -1.53 29.42
C ALA A 41 10.90 -0.43 28.82
N GLN A 42 11.16 -0.51 27.52
CA GLN A 42 11.96 0.47 26.80
C GLN A 42 11.11 1.75 26.70
N ARG A 43 11.49 2.74 27.52
CA ARG A 43 10.79 4.02 27.60
C ARG A 43 11.28 4.89 26.47
N TYR A 44 10.35 5.33 25.63
CA TYR A 44 10.59 6.28 24.55
C TYR A 44 9.98 7.63 24.90
N CYS A 45 10.31 8.64 24.09
CA CYS A 45 9.80 10.00 24.20
C CYS A 45 10.20 10.70 25.53
N ILE A 46 9.99 12.01 25.59
CA ILE A 46 10.18 12.82 26.80
C ILE A 46 9.20 12.48 27.94
N CYS A 47 8.11 11.78 27.63
CA CYS A 47 7.10 11.41 28.62
C CYS A 47 7.45 10.12 29.37
N GLU A 48 8.46 9.35 28.91
CA GLU A 48 8.92 8.12 29.55
C GLU A 48 7.80 7.08 29.81
N THR A 49 6.71 7.16 29.04
CA THR A 49 5.59 6.24 29.13
C THR A 49 5.85 4.98 28.32
N GLU A 50 5.20 3.89 28.72
CA GLU A 50 5.21 2.63 27.95
C GLU A 50 4.69 2.85 26.53
N PHE A 51 5.19 2.04 25.60
CA PHE A 51 4.81 2.09 24.20
C PHE A 51 3.33 1.70 24.04
N GLU A 52 2.55 2.57 23.39
CA GLU A 52 1.15 2.33 23.03
C GLU A 52 1.03 2.39 21.50
N ASP A 53 0.63 1.27 20.88
CA ASP A 53 0.67 1.04 19.41
C ASP A 53 -0.21 2.03 18.61
N GLU A 54 -1.16 2.69 19.26
CA GLU A 54 -2.14 3.58 18.63
C GLU A 54 -1.67 5.04 18.52
N ARG A 55 -0.55 5.42 19.17
CA ARG A 55 -0.07 6.80 19.16
C ARG A 55 0.90 7.07 18.01
N VAL A 56 0.69 8.18 17.31
CA VAL A 56 1.61 8.65 16.26
C VAL A 56 2.96 9.03 16.87
N MET A 57 4.02 8.39 16.37
CA MET A 57 5.40 8.54 16.82
C MET A 57 6.29 9.04 15.66
N ILE A 58 7.32 9.82 15.98
CA ILE A 58 8.31 10.34 15.02
C ILE A 58 9.72 10.19 15.58
N ALA A 59 10.65 9.72 14.76
CA ALA A 59 12.05 9.54 15.11
C ALA A 59 12.89 10.77 14.74
N CYS A 60 13.84 11.15 15.59
CA CYS A 60 14.74 12.28 15.34
C CYS A 60 15.88 11.89 14.39
N ASP A 61 16.09 12.65 13.31
CA ASP A 61 17.13 12.41 12.29
C ASP A 61 18.59 12.68 12.78
N THR A 62 18.78 12.95 14.07
CA THR A 62 20.09 13.24 14.66
C THR A 62 20.50 12.24 15.73
N CYS A 63 19.55 11.81 16.56
CA CYS A 63 19.83 10.92 17.69
C CYS A 63 19.02 9.63 17.64
N ASP A 64 18.22 9.43 16.59
CA ASP A 64 17.40 8.23 16.33
C ASP A 64 16.40 7.86 17.46
N GLU A 65 16.16 8.79 18.39
CA GLU A 65 15.19 8.62 19.47
C GLU A 65 13.77 8.91 18.99
N TRP A 66 12.80 8.16 19.53
CA TRP A 66 11.39 8.25 19.16
C TRP A 66 10.58 9.13 20.10
N TYR A 67 9.67 9.93 19.54
CA TYR A 67 8.84 10.88 20.26
C TYR A 67 7.39 10.82 19.80
N HIS A 68 6.45 10.89 20.75
CA HIS A 68 5.03 11.04 20.41
C HIS A 68 4.80 12.43 19.80
N ALA A 69 4.09 12.51 18.67
CA ALA A 69 3.71 13.78 18.06
C ALA A 69 2.97 14.69 19.07
N ALA A 70 2.06 14.11 19.85
CA ALA A 70 1.31 14.81 20.90
C ALA A 70 2.20 15.40 22.01
N CYS A 71 3.26 14.67 22.42
CA CYS A 71 4.19 15.16 23.45
C CYS A 71 5.06 16.33 22.96
N LEU A 72 5.21 16.45 21.65
CA LEU A 72 5.90 17.57 20.99
C LEU A 72 4.93 18.69 20.59
N HIS A 73 3.64 18.57 20.92
CA HIS A 73 2.58 19.48 20.46
C HIS A 73 2.49 19.60 18.92
N LEU A 74 2.86 18.53 18.21
CA LEU A 74 2.70 18.42 16.77
C LEU A 74 1.33 17.82 16.47
N GLY A 75 0.47 18.59 15.78
CA GLY A 75 -0.78 18.06 15.23
C GLY A 75 -0.54 17.20 13.99
N ASP A 76 -1.47 16.31 13.66
CA ASP A 76 -1.36 15.36 12.54
C ASP A 76 -1.04 16.03 11.19
N ASP A 77 -1.64 17.21 10.95
CA ASP A 77 -1.38 18.03 9.77
C ASP A 77 0.08 18.48 9.69
N ALA A 78 0.68 18.82 10.84
CA ALA A 78 2.07 19.26 10.92
C ALA A 78 3.02 18.07 10.71
N VAL A 79 2.71 16.92 11.32
CA VAL A 79 3.48 15.68 11.16
C VAL A 79 3.56 15.28 9.69
N THR A 80 2.45 15.36 8.98
CA THR A 80 2.35 15.05 7.53
C THR A 80 3.25 15.96 6.67
N LEU A 81 3.62 17.14 7.18
CA LEU A 81 4.45 18.11 6.48
C LEU A 81 5.92 18.07 6.92
N ILE A 82 6.31 17.31 7.94
CA ILE A 82 7.71 17.25 8.37
C ILE A 82 8.54 16.60 7.25
N ASP A 83 9.64 17.27 6.89
CA ASP A 83 10.63 16.75 5.96
C ASP A 83 11.82 16.15 6.70
N GLN A 84 12.33 16.86 7.70
CA GLN A 84 13.35 16.40 8.64
C GLN A 84 12.92 16.77 10.05
N PHE A 85 12.93 15.81 10.99
CA PHE A 85 12.59 16.02 12.39
C PHE A 85 13.83 16.10 13.28
N ILE A 86 13.98 17.22 13.97
CA ILE A 86 15.03 17.44 14.97
C ILE A 86 14.37 17.61 16.34
N CYS A 87 14.67 16.72 17.28
CA CYS A 87 14.06 16.76 18.60
C CYS A 87 14.55 17.98 19.43
N PRO A 88 13.78 18.40 20.45
CA PRO A 88 14.16 19.56 21.27
C PRO A 88 15.55 19.47 21.92
N LYS A 89 16.02 18.25 22.23
CA LYS A 89 17.38 18.02 22.77
C LYS A 89 18.45 18.32 21.72
N CYS A 90 18.25 17.86 20.48
CA CYS A 90 19.19 18.06 19.37
C CYS A 90 19.16 19.51 18.85
N GLU A 91 18.00 20.19 18.89
CA GLU A 91 17.89 21.60 18.52
C GLU A 91 18.65 22.54 19.48
N GLN A 92 18.85 22.13 20.75
CA GLN A 92 19.62 22.91 21.73
C GLN A 92 21.13 22.74 21.56
N GLY A 93 21.58 21.58 21.07
CA GLY A 93 23.00 21.25 20.91
C GLY A 93 23.58 21.56 19.53
N SER A 94 22.76 21.98 18.56
CA SER A 94 23.18 22.19 17.17
C SER A 94 22.44 23.35 16.51
N LEU A 95 22.85 23.71 15.28
CA LEU A 95 22.12 24.66 14.43
C LEU A 95 21.01 23.99 13.59
N GLN A 96 20.81 22.68 13.74
CA GLN A 96 19.78 21.94 13.00
C GLN A 96 18.41 22.19 13.62
N ARG A 97 17.39 22.31 12.77
CA ARG A 97 16.00 22.50 13.16
C ARG A 97 15.10 21.63 12.31
N THR A 98 13.94 21.29 12.86
CA THR A 98 12.90 20.60 12.10
C THR A 98 12.53 21.40 10.83
N THR A 99 12.53 20.74 9.68
CA THR A 99 12.16 21.34 8.39
C THR A 99 10.82 20.80 7.91
N TYR A 100 10.11 21.60 7.12
CA TYR A 100 8.75 21.29 6.68
C TYR A 100 8.60 21.46 5.17
N ARG A 101 7.89 20.51 4.57
CA ARG A 101 7.39 20.59 3.19
C ARG A 101 6.32 21.66 3.06
N VAL A 102 6.27 22.29 1.90
CA VAL A 102 5.21 23.27 1.59
C VAL A 102 3.88 22.53 1.43
N ARG A 103 2.84 22.98 2.13
CA ARG A 103 1.48 22.43 2.01
C ARG A 103 0.89 22.59 0.61
N CYS A 104 -0.03 21.70 0.28
CA CYS A 104 -0.88 21.79 -0.90
C CYS A 104 -1.61 23.14 -0.96
N ALA A 105 -1.62 23.77 -2.14
CA ALA A 105 -2.26 25.07 -2.35
C ALA A 105 -3.80 25.00 -2.40
N ARG A 106 -4.40 23.80 -2.30
CA ARG A 106 -5.85 23.64 -2.20
C ARG A 106 -6.30 24.00 -0.78
N GLU A 107 -7.28 24.89 -0.67
CA GLU A 107 -7.89 25.24 0.62
C GLU A 107 -8.44 23.98 1.32
N GLY A 108 -8.06 23.78 2.59
CA GLY A 108 -8.47 22.63 3.40
C GLY A 108 -7.69 21.33 3.15
N CYS A 109 -6.59 21.34 2.40
CA CYS A 109 -5.73 20.17 2.22
C CYS A 109 -4.43 20.32 3.03
N ALA A 110 -4.14 19.35 3.90
CA ALA A 110 -2.94 19.32 4.76
C ALA A 110 -1.75 18.56 4.15
N ASN A 111 -1.94 17.88 3.01
CA ASN A 111 -0.88 17.08 2.39
C ASN A 111 0.24 17.96 1.79
N PRO A 112 1.48 17.45 1.69
CA PRO A 112 2.60 18.16 1.08
C PRO A 112 2.40 18.36 -0.43
N ALA A 113 2.85 19.50 -0.95
CA ALA A 113 2.86 19.80 -2.38
C ALA A 113 4.04 19.09 -3.08
N ARG A 114 3.85 18.71 -4.36
CA ARG A 114 4.90 18.10 -5.19
C ARG A 114 5.84 19.14 -5.81
N LEU A 115 6.46 19.98 -4.99
CA LEU A 115 7.41 20.99 -5.47
C LEU A 115 8.68 20.35 -6.05
N PRO A 116 9.34 20.97 -7.04
CA PRO A 116 8.96 22.22 -7.71
C PRO A 116 7.88 22.04 -8.80
N VAL A 117 7.49 20.79 -9.09
CA VAL A 117 6.66 20.41 -10.25
C VAL A 117 5.21 20.88 -10.13
N SER A 118 4.63 20.82 -8.93
CA SER A 118 3.26 21.22 -8.67
C SER A 118 3.09 21.83 -7.28
N ARG A 119 2.20 22.81 -7.19
CA ARG A 119 1.77 23.40 -5.90
C ARG A 119 0.72 22.55 -5.19
N TYR A 120 0.32 21.41 -5.75
CA TYR A 120 -0.72 20.54 -5.22
C TYR A 120 -0.16 19.16 -4.89
N CYS A 121 -0.76 18.48 -3.91
CA CYS A 121 -0.38 17.12 -3.54
C CYS A 121 -0.82 16.07 -4.57
N SER A 122 -1.90 16.34 -5.32
CA SER A 122 -2.48 15.49 -6.37
C SER A 122 -3.03 16.33 -7.52
N ASP A 123 -3.14 15.75 -8.71
CA ASP A 123 -3.75 16.43 -9.86
C ASP A 123 -5.22 16.72 -9.58
N LEU A 124 -5.91 15.83 -8.86
CA LEU A 124 -7.27 16.04 -8.38
C LEU A 124 -7.38 17.31 -7.51
N CYS A 125 -6.43 17.55 -6.59
CA CYS A 125 -6.41 18.78 -5.80
C CYS A 125 -6.21 20.03 -6.67
N GLY A 126 -5.37 19.94 -7.70
CA GLY A 126 -5.20 21.00 -8.69
C GLY A 126 -6.49 21.26 -9.47
N ILE A 127 -7.10 20.21 -10.02
CA ILE A 127 -8.35 20.27 -10.79
C ILE A 127 -9.49 20.85 -9.94
N ASN A 128 -9.65 20.41 -8.70
CA ASN A 128 -10.70 20.92 -7.81
C ASN A 128 -10.52 22.41 -7.50
N THR A 129 -9.27 22.85 -7.28
CA THR A 129 -8.95 24.27 -7.09
C THR A 129 -9.30 25.08 -8.33
N VAL A 130 -8.99 24.58 -9.53
CA VAL A 130 -9.33 25.25 -10.80
C VAL A 130 -10.84 25.27 -11.04
N LYS A 131 -11.56 24.17 -10.76
CA LYS A 131 -13.02 24.10 -10.85
C LYS A 131 -13.69 25.13 -9.95
N ALA A 132 -13.32 25.19 -8.67
CA ALA A 132 -13.87 26.14 -7.72
C ALA A 132 -13.59 27.61 -8.12
N ARG A 133 -12.44 27.88 -8.75
CA ARG A 133 -12.15 29.20 -9.33
C ARG A 133 -13.04 29.48 -10.55
N ALA A 134 -13.21 28.51 -11.45
CA ALA A 134 -14.02 28.64 -12.65
C ALA A 134 -15.51 28.91 -12.32
N GLU A 135 -16.05 28.30 -11.27
CA GLU A 135 -17.42 28.54 -10.79
C GLU A 135 -17.65 29.98 -10.27
N LYS A 136 -16.58 30.64 -9.81
CA LYS A 136 -16.64 32.04 -9.36
C LYS A 136 -16.55 33.04 -10.51
N ILE A 137 -16.21 32.60 -11.74
CA ILE A 137 -16.15 33.47 -12.91
C ILE A 137 -17.58 33.85 -13.32
N HIS A 138 -17.86 35.15 -13.46
CA HIS A 138 -19.21 35.67 -13.69
C HIS A 138 -19.89 35.08 -14.95
N THR A 139 -19.10 34.70 -15.96
CA THR A 139 -19.58 34.10 -17.21
C THR A 139 -20.05 32.66 -17.04
N THR A 140 -19.65 31.89 -16.02
CA THR A 140 -20.07 30.49 -15.81
C THR A 140 -21.36 30.35 -15.00
N ARG A 141 -21.85 31.43 -14.36
CA ARG A 141 -23.08 31.43 -13.54
C ARG A 141 -24.37 31.29 -14.34
N LYS A 142 -24.37 31.63 -15.64
CA LYS A 142 -25.53 31.43 -16.52
C LYS A 142 -25.43 30.04 -17.19
N PRO A 143 -26.55 29.30 -17.37
CA PRO A 143 -26.54 27.98 -18.02
C PRO A 143 -25.90 28.00 -19.43
N THR A 144 -26.04 29.12 -20.15
CA THR A 144 -25.47 29.37 -21.48
C THR A 144 -23.98 29.73 -21.45
N GLY A 145 -23.45 30.08 -20.30
CA GLY A 145 -22.08 30.55 -20.10
C GLY A 145 -21.01 29.48 -20.26
N ARG A 146 -21.27 28.26 -19.76
CA ARG A 146 -20.40 27.09 -20.00
C ARG A 146 -20.32 26.73 -21.49
N ALA A 147 -21.43 26.83 -22.22
CA ALA A 147 -21.46 26.58 -23.66
C ALA A 147 -20.65 27.62 -24.45
N HIS A 148 -20.61 28.87 -23.97
CA HIS A 148 -19.83 29.94 -24.59
C HIS A 148 -18.31 29.83 -24.35
N LEU A 149 -17.91 29.25 -23.20
CA LEU A 149 -16.51 28.98 -22.86
C LEU A 149 -15.97 27.71 -23.52
N LEU A 150 -16.81 26.69 -23.68
CA LEU A 150 -16.51 25.47 -24.43
C LEU A 150 -17.22 25.51 -25.78
N ASN A 151 -17.05 26.63 -26.49
CA ASN A 151 -17.57 26.73 -27.85
C ASN A 151 -16.76 25.82 -28.78
N ASP A 152 -17.26 25.63 -29.99
CA ASP A 152 -16.61 24.76 -30.98
C ASP A 152 -15.17 25.18 -31.30
N ALA A 153 -14.85 26.48 -31.22
CA ALA A 153 -13.48 26.96 -31.40
C ALA A 153 -12.56 26.51 -30.27
N VAL A 154 -13.04 26.44 -29.02
CA VAL A 154 -12.26 25.94 -27.88
C VAL A 154 -12.17 24.42 -27.89
N ARG A 155 -13.22 23.70 -28.30
CA ARG A 155 -13.20 22.23 -28.42
C ARG A 155 -12.31 21.72 -29.54
N ARG A 156 -12.21 22.49 -30.63
CA ARG A 156 -11.34 22.20 -31.79
C ARG A 156 -9.98 22.87 -31.69
N ALA A 157 -9.75 23.72 -30.69
CA ALA A 157 -8.44 24.29 -30.46
C ALA A 157 -7.51 23.19 -29.97
N ASP A 158 -6.36 23.04 -30.63
CA ASP A 158 -5.29 22.23 -30.07
C ASP A 158 -4.93 22.78 -28.68
N PRO A 159 -4.86 21.90 -27.65
CA PRO A 159 -4.40 22.32 -26.34
C PRO A 159 -3.02 22.95 -26.50
N ARG A 160 -2.87 24.19 -26.02
CA ARG A 160 -1.58 24.89 -26.07
C ARG A 160 -0.62 24.24 -25.09
N GLN A 161 0.08 23.23 -25.57
CA GLN A 161 1.27 22.71 -24.92
C GLN A 161 2.41 23.69 -25.22
N GLY A 162 3.22 23.99 -24.20
CA GLY A 162 4.29 24.96 -24.32
C GLY A 162 5.49 24.55 -23.49
N ILE A 163 6.68 24.84 -23.99
CA ILE A 163 7.91 24.76 -23.19
C ILE A 163 7.93 26.00 -22.29
N THR A 164 8.12 25.79 -20.99
CA THR A 164 8.54 26.87 -20.12
C THR A 164 10.04 27.08 -20.34
N VAL A 165 10.39 28.06 -21.17
CA VAL A 165 11.78 28.47 -21.35
C VAL A 165 12.08 29.57 -20.34
N TRP A 166 12.97 29.27 -19.39
CA TRP A 166 13.47 30.27 -18.46
C TRP A 166 14.52 31.12 -19.18
N ALA A 167 14.15 32.33 -19.56
CA ALA A 167 15.06 33.31 -20.14
C ALA A 167 15.33 34.41 -19.10
N TYR A 168 16.60 34.63 -18.77
CA TYR A 168 17.01 35.82 -18.05
C TYR A 168 17.09 36.98 -19.05
N THR A 169 16.16 37.93 -18.95
CA THR A 169 16.28 39.21 -19.67
C THR A 169 16.95 40.22 -18.74
N VAL A 170 18.11 40.73 -19.15
CA VAL A 170 18.96 41.68 -18.40
C VAL A 170 18.24 43.03 -18.11
N GLN A 171 17.00 43.23 -18.59
CA GLN A 171 16.32 44.53 -18.59
C GLN A 171 15.58 44.92 -17.30
N GLN A 172 15.61 44.13 -16.23
CA GLN A 172 15.05 44.53 -14.93
C GLN A 172 16.02 44.22 -13.78
N ASP A 173 17.16 44.91 -13.76
CA ASP A 173 17.93 45.10 -12.53
C ASP A 173 17.13 45.99 -11.58
N VAL A 174 16.32 45.35 -10.73
CA VAL A 174 15.90 45.95 -9.46
C VAL A 174 17.05 45.68 -8.47
N PRO A 175 17.73 46.72 -7.96
CA PRO A 175 18.85 46.53 -7.04
C PRO A 175 18.40 45.76 -5.79
N GLY A 176 19.02 44.61 -5.52
CA GLY A 176 18.77 43.80 -4.32
C GLY A 176 17.99 42.49 -4.52
N THR A 177 17.51 42.19 -5.73
CA THR A 177 16.85 40.90 -6.03
C THR A 177 17.82 39.92 -6.69
N SER A 178 18.19 38.89 -5.94
CA SER A 178 19.04 37.75 -6.35
C SER A 178 18.34 36.82 -7.35
N CYS A 179 17.88 37.34 -8.48
CA CYS A 179 17.31 36.50 -9.55
C CYS A 179 18.40 35.72 -10.31
N THR A 180 19.66 36.16 -10.24
CA THR A 180 20.83 35.52 -10.88
C THR A 180 21.21 34.19 -10.23
N ALA A 181 21.28 34.11 -8.90
CA ALA A 181 21.65 32.86 -8.21
C ALA A 181 20.61 31.74 -8.39
N TRP A 182 19.33 32.12 -8.45
CA TRP A 182 18.25 31.19 -8.77
C TRP A 182 18.37 30.69 -10.22
N TYR A 183 18.61 31.59 -11.18
CA TYR A 183 18.78 31.24 -12.59
C TYR A 183 20.00 30.33 -12.83
N GLU A 184 21.15 30.64 -12.22
CA GLU A 184 22.36 29.82 -12.27
C GLU A 184 22.11 28.41 -11.73
N ARG A 185 21.38 28.28 -10.62
CA ARG A 185 21.01 26.98 -10.04
C ARG A 185 20.08 26.17 -10.95
N VAL A 186 19.13 26.83 -11.62
CA VAL A 186 18.27 26.15 -12.59
C VAL A 186 19.10 25.71 -13.79
N CYS A 187 19.97 26.57 -14.34
CA CYS A 187 20.83 26.22 -15.46
C CYS A 187 21.84 25.10 -15.14
N SER A 188 22.37 25.03 -13.92
CA SER A 188 23.25 23.93 -13.51
C SER A 188 22.53 22.59 -13.46
N THR A 189 21.22 22.59 -13.22
CA THR A 189 20.42 21.37 -13.01
C THR A 189 19.70 20.93 -14.29
N MET A 190 19.21 21.87 -15.09
CA MET A 190 18.39 21.62 -16.29
C MET A 190 19.09 22.00 -17.60
N GLY A 191 20.29 22.57 -17.55
CA GLY A 191 21.00 23.11 -18.72
C GLY A 191 20.63 24.56 -19.05
N PRO A 192 21.41 25.24 -19.91
CA PRO A 192 21.14 26.61 -20.33
C PRO A 192 19.89 26.71 -21.20
N ALA A 193 19.30 27.91 -21.26
CA ALA A 193 18.16 28.17 -22.13
C ALA A 193 18.54 27.94 -23.62
N PRO A 194 17.68 27.30 -24.42
CA PRO A 194 17.96 27.07 -25.83
C PRO A 194 18.00 28.39 -26.61
N THR A 195 19.01 28.54 -27.46
CA THR A 195 19.14 29.66 -28.41
C THR A 195 18.61 29.24 -29.79
N PRO A 196 17.42 29.69 -30.22
CA PRO A 196 16.91 29.39 -31.55
C PRO A 196 17.77 30.00 -32.66
N ALA A 197 17.73 29.38 -33.84
CA ALA A 197 18.42 29.87 -35.03
C ALA A 197 17.94 31.30 -35.41
N PRO A 198 18.80 32.13 -36.05
CA PRO A 198 18.42 33.47 -36.51
C PRO A 198 17.19 33.42 -37.42
N GLY A 199 16.17 34.21 -37.08
CA GLY A 199 14.88 34.24 -37.82
C GLY A 199 13.80 33.32 -37.24
N THR A 200 14.14 32.38 -36.35
CA THR A 200 13.16 31.55 -35.65
C THR A 200 12.71 32.24 -34.37
N SER A 201 11.43 32.61 -34.28
CA SER A 201 10.89 33.17 -33.03
C SER A 201 10.93 32.12 -31.91
N MET A 202 11.08 32.53 -30.65
CA MET A 202 10.94 31.63 -29.49
C MET A 202 9.62 30.85 -29.49
N ARG A 203 8.54 31.45 -30.02
CA ARG A 203 7.24 30.78 -30.20
C ARG A 203 7.32 29.67 -31.24
N GLN A 204 8.01 29.89 -32.35
CA GLN A 204 8.18 28.91 -33.42
C GLN A 204 9.14 27.80 -33.00
N TYR A 205 10.26 28.17 -32.37
CA TYR A 205 11.18 27.22 -31.74
C TYR A 205 10.45 26.36 -30.73
N ALA A 206 9.66 26.96 -29.83
CA ALA A 206 8.82 26.20 -28.92
C ALA A 206 7.74 25.38 -29.65
N LYS A 207 7.20 25.76 -30.81
CA LYS A 207 6.27 24.87 -31.54
C LYS A 207 6.98 23.65 -32.14
N GLU A 208 8.18 23.85 -32.67
CA GLU A 208 8.99 22.83 -33.34
C GLU A 208 9.72 21.91 -32.34
N HIS A 209 10.06 22.45 -31.17
CA HIS A 209 10.87 21.81 -30.13
C HIS A 209 10.14 21.70 -28.79
N ALA A 210 8.86 22.12 -28.66
CA ALA A 210 7.98 21.68 -27.57
C ALA A 210 7.63 20.24 -27.83
N THR A 211 8.66 19.41 -27.77
CA THR A 211 8.53 18.01 -27.49
C THR A 211 7.70 17.90 -26.21
N SER A 212 6.68 17.05 -26.16
CA SER A 212 6.87 15.58 -26.11
C SER A 212 7.78 15.13 -24.94
N LEU A 213 8.17 16.06 -24.06
CA LEU A 213 8.89 15.84 -22.80
C LEU A 213 7.93 15.34 -21.71
N SER A 214 6.64 15.64 -21.84
CA SER A 214 5.57 15.14 -20.97
C SER A 214 5.31 13.66 -21.28
N THR A 215 4.97 13.32 -22.53
CA THR A 215 4.47 11.99 -22.87
C THR A 215 5.51 10.89 -22.76
N ALA A 216 6.78 11.11 -23.14
CA ALA A 216 7.81 10.06 -23.04
C ALA A 216 8.16 9.72 -21.58
N THR A 217 8.31 10.74 -20.73
CA THR A 217 8.61 10.56 -19.30
C THR A 217 7.39 10.02 -18.55
N GLU A 218 6.18 10.47 -18.89
CA GLU A 218 4.93 9.95 -18.33
C GLU A 218 4.66 8.50 -18.78
N CYS A 219 4.92 8.16 -20.05
CA CYS A 219 4.86 6.77 -20.51
C CYS A 219 5.85 5.90 -19.75
N ALA A 220 7.11 6.33 -19.60
CA ALA A 220 8.12 5.58 -18.86
C ALA A 220 7.73 5.40 -17.37
N HIS A 221 7.09 6.41 -16.77
CA HIS A 221 6.58 6.31 -15.41
C HIS A 221 5.41 5.31 -15.30
N ILE A 222 4.46 5.36 -16.23
CA ILE A 222 3.32 4.43 -16.29
C ILE A 222 3.81 3.00 -16.55
N GLU A 223 4.78 2.81 -17.45
CA GLU A 223 5.41 1.51 -17.73
C GLU A 223 6.11 0.96 -16.49
N HIS A 224 6.83 1.82 -15.75
CA HIS A 224 7.44 1.43 -14.48
C HIS A 224 6.40 1.05 -13.42
N GLU A 225 5.34 1.85 -13.25
CA GLU A 225 4.26 1.55 -12.31
C GLU A 225 3.55 0.24 -12.70
N LEU A 226 3.32 0.00 -13.99
CA LEU A 226 2.77 -1.26 -14.50
C LEU A 226 3.69 -2.46 -14.20
N SER A 227 5.01 -2.30 -14.37
CA SER A 227 5.99 -3.33 -14.00
C SER A 227 5.90 -3.67 -12.50
N VAL A 228 5.78 -2.67 -11.64
CA VAL A 228 5.64 -2.88 -10.19
C VAL A 228 4.34 -3.60 -9.86
N LEU A 229 3.22 -3.19 -10.48
CA LEU A 229 1.93 -3.86 -10.27
C LEU A 229 1.95 -5.31 -10.75
N LEU A 230 2.58 -5.62 -11.89
CA LEU A 230 2.71 -6.99 -12.38
C LEU A 230 3.52 -7.87 -11.42
N GLN A 231 4.58 -7.32 -10.81
CA GLN A 231 5.35 -8.01 -9.78
C GLN A 231 4.49 -8.28 -8.54
N GLN A 232 3.70 -7.29 -8.09
CA GLN A 232 2.77 -7.44 -6.98
C GLN A 232 1.69 -8.48 -7.26
N THR A 233 1.05 -8.43 -8.45
CA THR A 233 0.05 -9.41 -8.90
C THR A 233 0.62 -10.83 -8.88
N THR A 234 1.84 -11.01 -9.37
CA THR A 234 2.53 -12.32 -9.33
C THR A 234 2.75 -12.79 -7.89
N ALA A 235 3.21 -11.92 -6.99
CA ALA A 235 3.44 -12.25 -5.59
C ALA A 235 2.15 -12.62 -4.84
N VAL A 236 1.08 -11.83 -5.01
CA VAL A 236 -0.23 -12.07 -4.40
C VAL A 236 -0.86 -13.35 -4.94
N THR A 237 -0.73 -13.63 -6.24
CA THR A 237 -1.22 -14.87 -6.84
C THR A 237 -0.52 -16.08 -6.22
N ALA A 238 0.82 -16.03 -6.08
CA ALA A 238 1.57 -17.08 -5.40
C ALA A 238 1.14 -17.26 -3.93
N ALA A 239 0.83 -16.17 -3.22
CA ALA A 239 0.31 -16.24 -1.85
C ALA A 239 -1.09 -16.89 -1.78
N ILE A 240 -1.99 -16.58 -2.73
CA ILE A 240 -3.30 -17.22 -2.85
C ILE A 240 -3.14 -18.73 -3.11
N ASP A 241 -2.25 -19.12 -4.02
CA ASP A 241 -1.97 -20.53 -4.33
C ASP A 241 -1.43 -21.27 -3.09
N LEU A 242 -0.56 -20.64 -2.32
CA LEU A 242 -0.03 -21.19 -1.06
C LEU A 242 -1.13 -21.40 -0.02
N LEU A 243 -2.03 -20.41 0.15
CA LEU A 243 -3.18 -20.50 1.04
C LEU A 243 -4.13 -21.61 0.59
N ALA A 244 -4.39 -21.75 -0.71
CA ALA A 244 -5.21 -22.83 -1.25
C ALA A 244 -4.60 -24.21 -0.98
N ALA A 245 -3.28 -24.36 -1.11
CA ALA A 245 -2.58 -25.59 -0.74
C ALA A 245 -2.69 -25.91 0.76
N ARG A 246 -2.62 -24.89 1.64
CA ARG A 246 -2.85 -25.07 3.09
C ARG A 246 -4.28 -25.49 3.40
N THR A 247 -5.28 -24.84 2.80
CA THR A 247 -6.69 -25.24 2.96
C THR A 247 -6.88 -26.69 2.53
N LYS A 248 -6.24 -27.11 1.44
CA LYS A 248 -6.30 -28.49 0.97
C LYS A 248 -5.65 -29.47 1.95
N LEU A 249 -4.52 -29.11 2.55
CA LEU A 249 -3.89 -29.94 3.60
C LEU A 249 -4.82 -30.10 4.82
N VAL A 250 -5.48 -29.03 5.27
CA VAL A 250 -6.44 -29.09 6.38
C VAL A 250 -7.56 -30.08 6.08
N GLN A 251 -8.14 -30.01 4.87
CA GLN A 251 -9.17 -30.95 4.40
C GLN A 251 -8.66 -32.40 4.42
N LEU A 252 -7.49 -32.67 3.82
CA LEU A 252 -6.92 -34.02 3.76
C LEU A 252 -6.59 -34.57 5.16
N ALA A 253 -6.13 -33.72 6.08
CA ALA A 253 -5.86 -34.11 7.46
C ALA A 253 -7.15 -34.46 8.21
N GLU A 254 -8.25 -33.77 7.92
CA GLU A 254 -9.58 -34.05 8.49
C GLU A 254 -10.16 -35.36 7.92
N ASP A 255 -10.07 -35.56 6.61
CA ASP A 255 -10.51 -36.79 5.93
C ASP A 255 -9.76 -38.02 6.49
N ARG A 256 -8.46 -37.87 6.77
CA ARG A 256 -7.61 -38.90 7.38
C ARG A 256 -8.07 -39.32 8.77
N LEU A 257 -8.83 -38.51 9.52
CA LEU A 257 -9.31 -38.88 10.86
C LEU A 257 -10.12 -40.18 10.87
N SER A 258 -10.84 -40.46 9.78
CA SER A 258 -11.67 -41.66 9.64
C SER A 258 -10.87 -42.96 9.54
N VAL A 259 -9.60 -42.88 9.11
CA VAL A 259 -8.74 -44.06 8.89
C VAL A 259 -7.68 -44.24 9.98
N LEU A 260 -7.54 -43.28 10.90
CA LEU A 260 -6.59 -43.40 12.00
C LEU A 260 -7.04 -44.46 13.01
N PRO A 261 -6.10 -45.28 13.55
CA PRO A 261 -6.44 -46.25 14.58
C PRO A 261 -6.91 -45.53 15.85
N PRO A 262 -7.82 -46.10 16.66
CA PRO A 262 -8.21 -45.52 17.95
C PRO A 262 -7.02 -45.46 18.93
N VAL A 263 -7.17 -44.68 20.01
CA VAL A 263 -6.14 -44.59 21.06
C VAL A 263 -6.18 -45.82 21.97
N GLY A 264 -5.04 -46.50 22.12
CA GLY A 264 -4.87 -47.73 22.90
C GLY A 264 -4.73 -49.00 22.03
N ALA A 265 -3.70 -49.81 22.30
CA ALA A 265 -3.30 -50.98 21.49
C ALA A 265 -4.37 -52.10 21.35
N HIS A 266 -5.40 -52.11 22.21
CA HIS A 266 -6.49 -53.10 22.21
C HIS A 266 -7.88 -52.46 22.12
N ALA A 267 -7.96 -51.18 21.76
CA ALA A 267 -9.23 -50.50 21.62
C ALA A 267 -10.00 -51.07 20.42
N PRO A 268 -11.27 -51.48 20.59
CA PRO A 268 -12.06 -51.99 19.47
C PRO A 268 -12.28 -50.85 18.46
N GLN A 269 -12.32 -51.17 17.16
CA GLN A 269 -12.51 -50.21 16.06
C GLN A 269 -13.94 -49.63 16.00
N ASP A 270 -14.58 -49.47 17.16
CA ASP A 270 -15.98 -49.04 17.32
C ASP A 270 -16.13 -47.52 17.23
N GLY A 271 -15.08 -46.78 16.84
CA GLY A 271 -15.02 -45.31 16.87
C GLY A 271 -15.00 -44.71 18.29
N LYS A 272 -14.95 -45.53 19.34
CA LYS A 272 -14.83 -45.08 20.72
C LYS A 272 -13.38 -44.64 20.97
N ASN A 273 -13.19 -43.35 21.21
CA ASN A 273 -11.91 -42.69 21.50
C ASN A 273 -11.04 -42.34 20.24
N PRO A 274 -11.55 -41.46 19.35
CA PRO A 274 -10.83 -41.03 18.15
C PRO A 274 -9.56 -40.23 18.48
N ARG A 275 -8.58 -40.28 17.58
CA ARG A 275 -7.36 -39.45 17.67
C ARG A 275 -7.65 -37.99 17.33
N CYS A 276 -6.80 -37.12 17.83
CA CYS A 276 -6.79 -35.69 17.51
C CYS A 276 -6.47 -35.47 16.03
N GLY A 277 -5.44 -36.16 15.50
CA GLY A 277 -5.10 -36.20 14.08
C GLY A 277 -4.64 -34.88 13.45
N PHE A 278 -4.43 -33.83 14.26
CA PHE A 278 -3.80 -32.60 13.84
C PHE A 278 -2.46 -32.89 13.14
N ASP A 279 -2.25 -32.28 11.98
CA ASP A 279 -1.01 -32.40 11.21
C ASP A 279 -0.14 -31.16 11.41
N ALA A 280 1.07 -31.35 11.93
CA ALA A 280 1.98 -30.25 12.24
C ALA A 280 2.33 -29.36 11.03
N ARG A 281 2.20 -29.90 9.80
CA ARG A 281 2.40 -29.14 8.55
C ARG A 281 1.44 -27.97 8.37
N ILE A 282 0.28 -28.00 9.01
CA ILE A 282 -0.71 -26.91 8.95
C ILE A 282 -0.15 -25.62 9.55
N CYS A 283 0.77 -25.73 10.51
CA CYS A 283 1.39 -24.58 11.18
C CYS A 283 2.84 -24.32 10.73
N TRP A 284 3.27 -24.89 9.60
CA TRP A 284 4.57 -24.54 9.03
C TRP A 284 4.57 -23.13 8.47
N ASP A 285 5.69 -22.44 8.66
CA ASP A 285 5.95 -21.15 8.03
C ASP A 285 5.90 -21.25 6.50
N ASP A 286 5.76 -20.11 5.84
CA ASP A 286 5.54 -20.03 4.39
C ASP A 286 6.67 -20.67 3.58
N GLU A 287 7.93 -20.44 3.97
CA GLU A 287 9.10 -20.96 3.26
C GLU A 287 9.16 -22.51 3.25
N PRO A 288 9.17 -23.21 4.41
CA PRO A 288 9.21 -24.67 4.42
C PRO A 288 7.93 -25.29 3.83
N PHE A 289 6.77 -24.67 4.02
CA PHE A 289 5.52 -25.16 3.44
C PHE A 289 5.51 -25.02 1.91
N SER A 290 6.00 -23.90 1.38
CA SER A 290 6.14 -23.66 -0.07
C SER A 290 7.08 -24.69 -0.70
N ALA A 291 8.25 -24.91 -0.10
CA ALA A 291 9.20 -25.91 -0.57
C ALA A 291 8.60 -27.34 -0.58
N TRP A 292 7.88 -27.71 0.47
CA TRP A 292 7.20 -29.01 0.55
C TRP A 292 6.09 -29.13 -0.49
N SER A 293 5.16 -28.17 -0.54
CA SER A 293 4.00 -28.21 -1.45
C SER A 293 4.39 -28.15 -2.93
N ALA A 294 5.57 -27.62 -3.25
CA ALA A 294 6.14 -27.65 -4.59
C ALA A 294 6.71 -29.02 -5.00
N SER A 295 7.04 -29.90 -4.04
CA SER A 295 7.58 -31.23 -4.33
C SER A 295 6.58 -32.13 -5.06
N GLU A 296 7.06 -33.00 -5.95
CA GLU A 296 6.19 -33.91 -6.71
C GLU A 296 5.30 -34.77 -5.80
N HIS A 297 5.87 -35.28 -4.71
CA HIS A 297 5.14 -36.10 -3.74
C HIS A 297 4.02 -35.32 -3.05
N ALA A 298 4.29 -34.10 -2.56
CA ALA A 298 3.27 -33.27 -1.95
C ALA A 298 2.19 -32.85 -2.93
N ARG A 299 2.54 -32.52 -4.18
CA ARG A 299 1.57 -32.20 -5.23
C ARG A 299 0.64 -33.39 -5.51
N ALA A 300 1.18 -34.61 -5.53
CA ALA A 300 0.37 -35.81 -5.68
C ALA A 300 -0.63 -35.99 -4.52
N MET A 301 -0.22 -35.70 -3.28
CA MET A 301 -1.10 -35.71 -2.11
C MET A 301 -2.18 -34.62 -2.18
N LEU A 302 -1.79 -33.37 -2.44
CA LEU A 302 -2.70 -32.22 -2.53
C LEU A 302 -3.74 -32.38 -3.67
N GLN A 303 -3.37 -33.10 -4.73
CA GLN A 303 -4.25 -33.47 -5.85
C GLN A 303 -4.98 -34.81 -5.64
N GLU A 304 -4.91 -35.40 -4.45
CA GLU A 304 -5.59 -36.66 -4.08
C GLU A 304 -5.20 -37.87 -4.97
N ARG A 305 -4.07 -37.81 -5.66
CA ARG A 305 -3.56 -38.94 -6.45
C ARG A 305 -3.00 -40.04 -5.56
N VAL A 306 -2.52 -39.67 -4.38
CA VAL A 306 -2.01 -40.55 -3.33
C VAL A 306 -2.54 -40.08 -1.96
N PRO A 307 -2.70 -40.98 -0.99
CA PRO A 307 -3.17 -40.60 0.35
C PRO A 307 -2.17 -39.69 1.07
N LEU A 308 -2.68 -38.85 1.97
CA LEU A 308 -1.84 -37.98 2.81
C LEU A 308 -0.95 -38.81 3.73
N ASP A 309 0.36 -38.66 3.56
CA ASP A 309 1.39 -39.31 4.38
C ASP A 309 1.47 -38.73 5.80
N GLY A 310 2.31 -39.33 6.64
CA GLY A 310 2.59 -38.87 7.99
C GLY A 310 2.28 -39.93 9.04
N THR A 311 3.18 -40.08 10.00
CA THR A 311 3.09 -41.04 11.09
C THR A 311 2.64 -40.36 12.39
N LEU A 312 2.07 -41.15 13.30
CA LEU A 312 1.61 -40.66 14.61
C LEU A 312 2.80 -40.31 15.50
N VAL A 313 2.76 -39.11 16.08
CA VAL A 313 3.58 -38.73 17.23
C VAL A 313 2.93 -39.34 18.47
N LEU A 314 3.50 -40.45 18.94
CA LEU A 314 3.05 -41.15 20.15
C LEU A 314 3.72 -40.57 21.41
N PRO A 315 3.04 -40.55 22.57
CA PRO A 315 3.68 -40.29 23.86
C PRO A 315 4.76 -41.35 24.14
N VAL A 316 5.81 -40.97 24.88
CA VAL A 316 7.02 -41.78 25.16
C VAL A 316 6.71 -43.15 25.79
N ASP A 317 5.54 -43.31 26.43
CA ASP A 317 5.14 -44.51 27.19
C ASP A 317 4.28 -45.53 26.40
N GLU A 318 3.96 -45.30 25.12
CA GLU A 318 3.11 -46.21 24.32
C GLU A 318 3.97 -47.04 23.34
N PRO A 319 4.00 -48.39 23.43
CA PRO A 319 4.81 -49.20 22.51
C PRO A 319 4.29 -49.04 21.07
N PRO A 320 5.19 -48.96 20.06
CA PRO A 320 4.77 -48.83 18.67
C PRO A 320 3.94 -50.06 18.26
N SER A 321 2.70 -49.83 17.85
CA SER A 321 1.82 -50.87 17.31
C SER A 321 2.24 -51.22 15.88
N GLU A 322 2.35 -52.52 15.57
CA GLU A 322 2.74 -53.05 14.25
C GLU A 322 1.80 -52.64 13.09
N ALA A 323 0.67 -51.98 13.40
CA ALA A 323 -0.33 -51.50 12.44
C ALA A 323 -0.25 -49.99 12.13
N LEU A 324 0.82 -49.30 12.51
CA LEU A 324 0.98 -47.87 12.23
C LEU A 324 1.33 -47.62 10.75
N PRO A 325 0.73 -46.63 10.07
CA PRO A 325 1.15 -46.25 8.73
C PRO A 325 2.63 -45.83 8.81
N THR A 326 3.52 -46.54 8.11
CA THR A 326 4.99 -46.42 8.23
C THR A 326 5.61 -45.47 7.22
N THR A 327 4.81 -44.77 6.42
CA THR A 327 5.31 -43.88 5.37
C THR A 327 5.16 -42.42 5.76
N GLY A 328 6.29 -41.74 5.92
CA GLY A 328 6.35 -40.28 6.11
C GLY A 328 6.83 -39.84 7.50
N PRO A 329 7.01 -38.52 7.70
CA PRO A 329 7.52 -37.96 8.94
C PRO A 329 6.50 -38.07 10.09
N ALA A 330 6.98 -38.09 11.34
CA ALA A 330 6.13 -38.09 12.53
C ALA A 330 5.55 -36.69 12.78
N VAL A 331 4.42 -36.40 12.16
CA VAL A 331 3.78 -35.07 12.15
C VAL A 331 2.33 -35.08 12.65
N VAL A 332 1.75 -36.26 12.90
CA VAL A 332 0.33 -36.41 13.21
C VAL A 332 0.11 -36.57 14.71
N CYS A 333 -0.73 -35.73 15.32
CA CYS A 333 -1.01 -35.80 16.75
C CYS A 333 -1.75 -37.10 17.12
N GLY A 334 -1.09 -37.95 17.92
CA GLY A 334 -1.61 -39.22 18.39
C GLY A 334 -2.55 -39.16 19.60
N GLU A 335 -2.65 -38.01 20.29
CA GLU A 335 -3.50 -37.86 21.49
C GLU A 335 -4.98 -38.11 21.20
N ALA A 336 -5.73 -38.53 22.22
CA ALA A 336 -7.19 -38.66 22.11
C ALA A 336 -7.83 -37.29 21.87
N LYS A 337 -8.75 -37.18 20.91
CA LYS A 337 -9.42 -35.92 20.53
C LYS A 337 -9.98 -35.17 21.74
N ARG A 338 -10.61 -35.88 22.67
CA ARG A 338 -11.22 -35.29 23.90
C ARG A 338 -10.20 -34.87 24.96
N ARG A 339 -8.97 -35.37 24.90
CA ARG A 339 -7.89 -35.05 25.86
C ARG A 339 -6.88 -34.06 25.31
N CYS A 340 -6.79 -33.91 23.99
CA CYS A 340 -5.88 -32.98 23.33
C CYS A 340 -6.37 -31.53 23.49
N LYS A 341 -5.77 -30.80 24.44
CA LYS A 341 -6.05 -29.36 24.65
C LYS A 341 -5.29 -28.45 23.71
N ARG A 342 -4.22 -28.94 23.05
CA ARG A 342 -3.37 -28.13 22.15
C ARG A 342 -3.99 -27.88 20.78
N HIS A 343 -4.82 -28.80 20.31
CA HIS A 343 -5.42 -28.75 18.97
C HIS A 343 -6.94 -28.90 19.07
N THR A 344 -7.56 -28.12 19.94
CA THR A 344 -9.03 -28.09 20.04
C THR A 344 -9.60 -27.46 18.76
N ASP A 345 -10.55 -28.16 18.13
CA ASP A 345 -11.25 -27.73 16.91
C ASP A 345 -10.34 -27.19 15.79
N TRP A 346 -9.14 -27.77 15.68
CA TRP A 346 -8.08 -27.28 14.81
C TRP A 346 -8.51 -27.16 13.34
N SER A 347 -9.35 -28.05 12.82
CA SER A 347 -9.80 -28.01 11.42
C SER A 347 -10.70 -26.80 11.17
N ILE A 348 -11.61 -26.50 12.11
CA ILE A 348 -12.52 -25.35 12.03
C ILE A 348 -11.74 -24.05 12.15
N THR A 349 -10.92 -23.90 13.20
CA THR A 349 -10.19 -22.65 13.44
C THR A 349 -9.22 -22.36 12.30
N ARG A 350 -8.40 -23.35 11.90
CA ARG A 350 -7.44 -23.15 10.81
C ARG A 350 -8.09 -23.00 9.45
N GLY A 351 -9.21 -23.68 9.20
CA GLY A 351 -10.01 -23.49 8.00
C GLY A 351 -10.50 -22.05 7.87
N ALA A 352 -11.07 -21.50 8.94
CA ALA A 352 -11.57 -20.12 8.97
C ALA A 352 -10.44 -19.07 8.82
N ASP A 353 -9.31 -19.26 9.50
CA ASP A 353 -8.15 -18.36 9.40
C ASP A 353 -7.64 -18.28 7.95
N LEU A 354 -7.49 -19.43 7.29
CA LEU A 354 -6.98 -19.53 5.92
C LEU A 354 -7.98 -18.95 4.91
N GLU A 355 -9.27 -19.18 5.10
CA GLU A 355 -10.32 -18.60 4.26
C GLU A 355 -10.32 -17.07 4.34
N MET A 356 -10.31 -16.52 5.55
CA MET A 356 -10.23 -15.07 5.76
C MET A 356 -8.97 -14.47 5.11
N ALA A 357 -7.82 -15.11 5.27
CA ALA A 357 -6.58 -14.67 4.64
C ALA A 357 -6.65 -14.72 3.10
N ARG A 358 -7.20 -15.80 2.53
CA ARG A 358 -7.36 -15.97 1.08
C ARG A 358 -8.31 -14.92 0.51
N ASP A 359 -9.42 -14.65 1.19
CA ASP A 359 -10.41 -13.67 0.75
C ASP A 359 -9.81 -12.25 0.76
N MET A 360 -9.04 -11.91 1.78
CA MET A 360 -8.28 -10.65 1.84
C MET A 360 -7.29 -10.52 0.66
N GLN A 361 -6.52 -11.56 0.37
CA GLN A 361 -5.59 -11.55 -0.77
C GLN A 361 -6.31 -11.47 -2.11
N THR A 362 -7.46 -12.14 -2.26
CA THR A 362 -8.29 -12.11 -3.48
C THR A 362 -8.88 -10.72 -3.72
N HIS A 363 -9.33 -10.05 -2.67
CA HIS A 363 -9.76 -8.66 -2.74
C HIS A 363 -8.62 -7.74 -3.15
N TYR A 364 -7.42 -7.94 -2.59
CA TYR A 364 -6.25 -7.16 -2.97
C TYR A 364 -5.83 -7.38 -4.43
N LEU A 365 -5.86 -8.63 -4.91
CA LEU A 365 -5.59 -8.97 -6.31
C LEU A 365 -6.57 -8.27 -7.27
N SER A 366 -7.84 -8.19 -6.88
CA SER A 366 -8.86 -7.48 -7.67
C SER A 366 -8.57 -5.97 -7.76
N ALA A 367 -8.18 -5.35 -6.64
CA ALA A 367 -7.76 -3.94 -6.63
C ALA A 367 -6.50 -3.67 -7.47
N LEU A 368 -5.53 -4.60 -7.46
CA LEU A 368 -4.35 -4.53 -8.34
C LEU A 368 -4.73 -4.63 -9.81
N ALA A 369 -5.64 -5.55 -10.17
CA ALA A 369 -6.11 -5.73 -11.54
C ALA A 369 -6.88 -4.50 -12.07
N GLU A 370 -7.70 -3.86 -11.23
CA GLU A 370 -8.37 -2.60 -11.56
C GLU A 370 -7.34 -1.49 -11.86
N ARG A 371 -6.34 -1.32 -10.98
CA ARG A 371 -5.29 -0.32 -11.17
C ARG A 371 -4.44 -0.59 -12.41
N GLU A 372 -4.11 -1.85 -12.66
CA GLU A 372 -3.38 -2.30 -13.86
C GLU A 372 -4.15 -1.92 -15.14
N GLN A 373 -5.46 -2.14 -15.16
CA GLN A 373 -6.32 -1.78 -16.28
C GLN A 373 -6.40 -0.27 -16.50
N GLU A 374 -6.50 0.53 -15.43
CA GLU A 374 -6.48 1.99 -15.51
C GLU A 374 -5.19 2.50 -16.19
N LEU A 375 -4.03 1.98 -15.77
CA LEU A 375 -2.74 2.37 -16.32
C LEU A 375 -2.57 1.95 -17.78
N ARG A 376 -3.06 0.77 -18.16
CA ARG A 376 -3.06 0.32 -19.56
C ARG A 376 -3.90 1.23 -20.45
N ILE A 377 -5.09 1.62 -20.00
CA ILE A 377 -5.95 2.55 -20.72
C ILE A 377 -5.24 3.91 -20.85
N ALA A 378 -4.59 4.39 -19.77
CA ALA A 378 -3.81 5.62 -19.81
C ALA A 378 -2.68 5.53 -20.86
N LEU A 379 -1.89 4.45 -20.88
CA LEU A 379 -0.81 4.24 -21.84
C LEU A 379 -1.32 4.16 -23.30
N GLN A 380 -2.45 3.50 -23.53
CA GLN A 380 -3.11 3.46 -24.85
C GLN A 380 -3.54 4.86 -25.32
N SER A 381 -4.04 5.69 -24.40
CA SER A 381 -4.42 7.08 -24.73
C SER A 381 -3.21 7.94 -25.13
N PHE A 382 -2.07 7.78 -24.46
CA PHE A 382 -0.83 8.48 -24.78
C PHE A 382 -0.24 8.06 -26.13
N THR A 383 -0.27 6.76 -26.43
CA THR A 383 0.23 6.21 -27.70
C THR A 383 -0.66 6.60 -28.88
N ALA A 384 -1.98 6.59 -28.72
CA ALA A 384 -2.92 7.07 -29.74
C ALA A 384 -2.72 8.56 -30.07
N HIS A 385 -2.45 9.40 -29.05
CA HIS A 385 -2.19 10.84 -29.25
C HIS A 385 -0.87 11.09 -30.01
N ARG A 386 0.14 10.23 -29.82
CA ARG A 386 1.43 10.27 -30.55
C ARG A 386 1.35 9.88 -32.03
N ILE A 387 0.36 9.10 -32.43
CA ILE A 387 0.19 8.65 -33.84
C ILE A 387 -0.63 9.67 -34.65
N ALA A 388 -1.49 10.43 -33.97
CA ALA A 388 -2.38 11.42 -34.60
C ALA A 388 -1.76 12.82 -34.75
N THR A 389 -0.59 13.07 -34.14
CA THR A 389 0.21 14.30 -34.24
C THR A 389 1.44 14.04 -35.09
#